data_AF-A0A1H6CIB8-F1
#
_entry.id   AF-A0A1H6CIB8-F1
#
_cell.length_a   1.000
_cell.length_b   1.000
_cell.length_c   1.000
_cell.angle_alpha   90.00
_cell.angle_beta   90.00
_cell.angle_gamma   90.00
#
_symmetry.space_group_name_H-M   'P 1'
#
loop_
_entity.id
_entity.type
_entity.pdbx_description
1 polymer ?
#
loop_
_entity_poly.entity_id
_entity_poly.type
_entity_poly.pdbx_seq_one_letter_code
_entity_poly.pdbx_strand_id
1 'polypeptide(L)'
;MKYALKFLIFTLAGLTIASCKKTSENVFTMYDDVQVQFHNNSPLSAIDYKLVNDGDSVYIDYTITSSEEEMYSVVVERLGVASTTGFERISTPVDNVDERHSFSRTVKLKMQRDGKNTFRVYAVNAKGIYMGDGNKKVTIEVAPSHTVLSNRRIFAPDTVRKDVPSFFSLMEGETFTYDQGKANAAKIDFGIRRRPDPRTGQANQWIYDYYSISANPNPYDPYDISTWEKRQTKFSKPVINQTNNFLYSWVSGSVIEEQAKSKNLDVVSTSFNTWQEGLAPGNVVFFQTPEGKYGVFLVTAVTADLQGNPFVNVSVKYQN
;
A
#
# COMPACT_ATOMS: atom_id res chain seq x y z
N MET A 1 -59.28 27.19 49.04
CA MET A 1 -58.03 27.58 48.33
C MET A 1 -56.92 26.50 48.34
N LYS A 2 -56.82 25.61 49.34
CA LYS A 2 -55.73 24.59 49.44
C LYS A 2 -55.85 23.37 48.50
N TYR A 3 -57.01 23.14 47.86
CA TYR A 3 -57.22 21.99 46.96
C TYR A 3 -57.06 22.33 45.47
N ALA A 4 -57.22 23.60 45.07
CA ALA A 4 -57.04 24.04 43.68
C ALA A 4 -55.58 24.02 43.24
N LEU A 5 -54.64 24.31 44.17
CA LEU A 5 -53.20 24.31 43.89
C LEU A 5 -52.63 22.89 43.69
N LYS A 6 -53.20 21.88 44.35
CA LYS A 6 -52.76 20.48 44.20
C LYS A 6 -53.21 19.86 42.88
N PHE A 7 -54.37 20.25 42.36
CA PHE A 7 -54.85 19.79 41.06
C PHE A 7 -54.07 20.42 39.90
N LEU A 8 -53.70 21.70 39.99
CA LEU A 8 -52.92 22.41 38.98
C LEU A 8 -51.49 21.84 38.81
N ILE A 9 -50.88 21.36 39.90
CA ILE A 9 -49.52 20.80 39.88
C ILE A 9 -49.51 19.38 39.27
N PHE A 10 -50.60 18.61 39.42
CA PHE A 10 -50.71 17.28 38.83
C PHE A 10 -50.99 17.31 37.33
N THR A 11 -51.75 18.28 36.82
CA THR A 11 -51.95 18.45 35.36
C THR A 11 -50.73 19.03 34.65
N LEU A 12 -49.90 19.84 35.32
CA LEU A 12 -48.67 20.38 34.73
C LEU A 12 -47.52 19.35 34.69
N ALA A 13 -47.51 18.38 35.61
CA ALA A 13 -46.53 17.28 35.63
C ALA A 13 -46.85 16.16 34.61
N GLY A 14 -48.09 16.07 34.12
CA GLY A 14 -48.47 15.09 33.08
C GLY A 14 -48.05 15.49 31.66
N LEU A 15 -47.81 16.78 31.40
CA LEU A 15 -47.47 17.31 30.07
C LEU A 15 -45.96 17.28 29.76
N THR A 16 -45.10 16.99 30.74
CA THR A 16 -43.63 17.01 30.56
C THR A 16 -43.00 15.65 30.25
N ILE A 17 -43.77 14.55 30.30
CA ILE A 17 -43.25 13.19 30.07
C ILE A 17 -43.61 12.64 28.68
N ALA A 18 -44.36 13.40 27.88
CA ALA A 18 -44.55 13.12 26.45
C ALA A 18 -43.56 13.92 25.57
N SER A 19 -42.33 14.15 26.06
CA SER A 19 -41.24 14.53 25.17
C SER A 19 -40.83 13.28 24.39
N CYS A 20 -41.58 13.01 23.32
CA CYS A 20 -41.15 12.14 22.25
C CYS A 20 -39.84 12.73 21.76
N LYS A 21 -38.70 12.10 22.10
CA LYS A 21 -37.39 12.50 21.61
C LYS A 21 -37.44 12.32 20.09
N LYS A 22 -37.81 13.38 19.37
CA LYS A 22 -37.69 13.42 17.91
C LYS A 22 -36.19 13.34 17.66
N THR A 23 -35.75 12.15 17.32
CA THR A 23 -34.34 11.91 17.02
C THR A 23 -34.15 12.65 15.70
N SER A 24 -33.37 13.73 15.70
CA SER A 24 -33.19 14.51 14.47
C SER A 24 -32.67 13.56 13.39
N GLU A 25 -33.29 13.59 12.22
CA GLU A 25 -32.79 12.86 11.06
C GLU A 25 -31.31 13.19 10.87
N ASN A 26 -30.46 12.17 10.94
CA ASN A 26 -29.12 12.26 10.41
C ASN A 26 -29.01 11.26 9.25
N VAL A 27 -27.94 11.37 8.46
CA VAL A 27 -27.70 10.49 7.30
C VAL A 27 -27.70 8.99 7.63
N PHE A 28 -27.60 8.62 8.92
CA PHE A 28 -27.62 7.25 9.40
C PHE A 28 -29.01 6.77 9.89
N THR A 29 -29.96 7.69 10.13
CA THR A 29 -31.33 7.39 10.59
C THR A 29 -32.41 7.83 9.60
N MET A 30 -32.02 8.36 8.43
CA MET A 30 -32.96 8.89 7.44
C MET A 30 -33.28 7.91 6.30
N TYR A 31 -32.70 6.70 6.32
CA TYR A 31 -32.81 5.71 5.24
C TYR A 31 -33.11 4.31 5.79
N ASP A 32 -34.08 4.21 6.69
CA ASP A 32 -34.55 2.91 7.22
C ASP A 32 -35.21 2.04 6.13
N ASP A 33 -35.53 2.65 4.99
CA ASP A 33 -36.20 2.07 3.84
C ASP A 33 -35.27 1.20 2.99
N VAL A 34 -33.95 1.33 3.16
CA VAL A 34 -32.95 0.54 2.44
C VAL A 34 -32.34 -0.51 3.35
N GLN A 35 -32.42 -1.77 2.93
CA GLN A 35 -31.82 -2.90 3.64
C GLN A 35 -30.80 -3.60 2.76
N VAL A 36 -29.69 -4.02 3.36
CA VAL A 36 -28.63 -4.79 2.70
C VAL A 36 -28.44 -6.10 3.44
N GLN A 37 -28.42 -7.19 2.69
CA GLN A 37 -28.09 -8.52 3.18
C GLN A 37 -26.90 -9.05 2.40
N PHE A 38 -25.85 -9.47 3.11
CA PHE A 38 -24.72 -10.19 2.51
C PHE A 38 -24.93 -11.70 2.60
N HIS A 39 -24.51 -12.41 1.56
CA HIS A 39 -24.73 -13.85 1.39
C HIS A 39 -23.42 -14.63 1.38
N ASN A 40 -23.49 -15.92 1.72
CA ASN A 40 -22.37 -16.86 1.64
C ASN A 40 -22.64 -17.98 0.64
N ASN A 41 -23.11 -17.62 -0.56
CA ASN A 41 -23.41 -18.59 -1.62
C ASN A 41 -22.16 -19.21 -2.26
N SER A 42 -20.97 -18.73 -1.91
CA SER A 42 -19.68 -19.21 -2.38
C SER A 42 -18.68 -19.22 -1.23
N PRO A 43 -17.74 -20.19 -1.17
CA PRO A 43 -16.65 -20.16 -0.19
C PRO A 43 -15.75 -18.93 -0.33
N LEU A 44 -15.85 -18.19 -1.45
CA LEU A 44 -15.15 -16.92 -1.68
C LEU A 44 -15.91 -15.70 -1.15
N SER A 45 -17.20 -15.82 -0.79
CA SER A 45 -18.00 -14.72 -0.27
C SER A 45 -17.58 -14.26 1.13
N ALA A 46 -17.77 -12.97 1.41
CA ALA A 46 -17.62 -12.37 2.73
C ALA A 46 -18.97 -11.79 3.19
N ILE A 47 -19.34 -12.02 4.46
CA ILE A 47 -20.58 -11.49 5.06
C ILE A 47 -20.29 -10.31 5.98
N ASP A 48 -19.51 -10.55 7.03
CA ASP A 48 -19.14 -9.52 8.03
C ASP A 48 -17.62 -9.34 8.06
N TYR A 49 -16.90 -10.45 8.24
CA TYR A 49 -15.46 -10.48 8.25
C TYR A 49 -14.91 -11.65 7.45
N LYS A 50 -13.80 -11.44 6.74
CA LYS A 50 -13.03 -12.50 6.11
C LYS A 50 -11.54 -12.17 6.09
N LEU A 51 -10.71 -13.11 6.52
CA LEU A 51 -9.26 -13.06 6.37
C LEU A 51 -8.85 -13.81 5.09
N VAL A 52 -8.02 -13.20 4.27
CA VAL A 52 -7.47 -13.78 3.03
C VAL A 52 -6.01 -13.43 2.84
N ASN A 53 -5.35 -14.07 1.89
CA ASN A 53 -4.01 -13.70 1.47
C ASN A 53 -4.06 -12.63 0.38
N ASP A 54 -2.93 -11.96 0.18
CA ASP A 54 -2.75 -11.04 -0.94
C ASP A 54 -2.84 -11.77 -2.29
N GLY A 55 -3.55 -11.16 -3.23
CA GLY A 55 -3.87 -11.71 -4.54
C GLY A 55 -5.12 -12.59 -4.58
N ASP A 56 -5.69 -12.98 -3.43
CA ASP A 56 -6.87 -13.84 -3.37
C ASP A 56 -8.10 -13.17 -3.98
N SER A 57 -8.98 -13.98 -4.57
CA SER A 57 -10.29 -13.54 -5.04
C SER A 57 -11.31 -13.60 -3.91
N VAL A 58 -12.05 -12.52 -3.69
CA VAL A 58 -13.12 -12.44 -2.68
C VAL A 58 -14.38 -11.90 -3.31
N TYR A 59 -15.52 -12.45 -2.91
CA TYR A 59 -16.82 -12.04 -3.42
C TYR A 59 -17.58 -11.22 -2.37
N ILE A 60 -18.16 -10.10 -2.80
CA ILE A 60 -19.21 -9.40 -2.06
C ILE A 60 -20.51 -9.80 -2.73
N ASP A 61 -21.17 -10.78 -2.14
CA ASP A 61 -22.46 -11.28 -2.61
C ASP A 61 -23.57 -10.68 -1.75
N TYR A 62 -24.52 -10.00 -2.38
CA TYR A 62 -25.50 -9.21 -1.65
C TYR A 62 -26.86 -9.14 -2.33
N THR A 63 -27.87 -8.84 -1.52
CA THR A 63 -29.16 -8.30 -1.93
C THR A 63 -29.36 -6.96 -1.25
N ILE A 64 -29.77 -5.96 -2.01
CA ILE A 64 -30.22 -4.65 -1.50
C ILE A 64 -31.68 -4.46 -1.88
N THR A 65 -32.48 -3.97 -0.94
CA THR A 65 -33.90 -3.70 -1.14
C THR A 65 -34.23 -2.27 -0.74
N SER A 66 -35.20 -1.66 -1.42
CA SER A 66 -35.79 -0.38 -1.02
C SER A 66 -37.32 -0.50 -0.99
N SER A 67 -37.96 -0.10 0.11
CA SER A 67 -39.42 -0.15 0.23
C SER A 67 -40.14 1.05 -0.39
N GLU A 68 -39.50 2.22 -0.44
CA GLU A 68 -40.16 3.49 -0.78
C GLU A 68 -39.78 4.03 -2.16
N GLU A 69 -38.52 3.89 -2.60
CA GLU A 69 -38.03 4.51 -3.83
C GLU A 69 -37.32 3.50 -4.74
N GLU A 70 -37.47 3.69 -6.06
CA GLU A 70 -36.81 2.86 -7.06
C GLU A 70 -35.29 3.11 -7.08
N MET A 71 -34.51 2.03 -6.99
CA MET A 71 -33.07 2.05 -7.21
C MET A 71 -32.75 2.09 -8.70
N TYR A 72 -31.94 3.04 -9.14
CA TYR A 72 -31.46 3.13 -10.53
C TYR A 72 -30.00 2.70 -10.68
N SER A 73 -29.23 2.72 -9.59
CA SER A 73 -27.92 2.12 -9.55
C SER A 73 -27.58 1.67 -8.14
N VAL A 74 -26.77 0.62 -8.03
CA VAL A 74 -26.22 0.10 -6.77
C VAL A 74 -24.70 0.19 -6.82
N VAL A 75 -24.11 0.64 -5.72
CA VAL A 75 -22.69 0.93 -5.62
C VAL A 75 -22.06 0.10 -4.52
N VAL A 76 -20.98 -0.60 -4.86
CA VAL A 76 -20.05 -1.19 -3.88
C VAL A 76 -18.85 -0.28 -3.74
N GLU A 77 -18.60 0.20 -2.52
CA GLU A 77 -17.54 1.18 -2.25
C GLU A 77 -16.67 0.76 -1.07
N ARG A 78 -15.34 0.86 -1.24
CA ARG A 78 -14.39 0.72 -0.13
C ARG A 78 -14.33 2.00 0.71
N LEU A 79 -14.55 1.88 2.01
CA LEU A 79 -14.46 2.94 3.00
C LEU A 79 -13.01 3.26 3.39
N GLY A 80 -12.77 4.52 3.78
CA GLY A 80 -11.59 4.88 4.58
C GLY A 80 -10.27 5.04 3.84
N VAL A 81 -10.25 5.22 2.51
CA VAL A 81 -9.00 5.46 1.80
C VAL A 81 -8.77 6.96 1.60
N ALA A 82 -7.96 7.56 2.47
CA ALA A 82 -7.29 8.81 2.17
C ALA A 82 -6.17 8.52 1.15
N SER A 83 -6.51 8.40 -0.13
CA SER A 83 -5.51 8.33 -1.19
C SER A 83 -5.91 9.17 -2.39
N THR A 84 -4.90 9.76 -3.02
CA THR A 84 -4.98 10.47 -4.31
C THR A 84 -5.43 9.59 -5.47
N THR A 85 -5.57 8.28 -5.29
CA THR A 85 -6.03 7.31 -6.31
C THR A 85 -7.53 6.97 -6.25
N GLY A 86 -8.31 7.70 -5.43
CA GLY A 86 -9.77 7.63 -5.44
C GLY A 86 -10.36 6.47 -4.63
N PHE A 87 -11.66 6.55 -4.38
CA PHE A 87 -12.43 5.46 -3.75
C PHE A 87 -12.54 4.31 -4.74
N GLU A 88 -12.28 3.09 -4.28
CA GLU A 88 -12.60 1.90 -5.06
C GLU A 88 -14.11 1.76 -5.07
N ARG A 89 -14.72 2.09 -6.22
CA ARG A 89 -16.16 2.17 -6.40
C ARG A 89 -16.58 1.41 -7.65
N ILE A 90 -17.49 0.47 -7.48
CA ILE A 90 -18.10 -0.28 -8.57
C ILE A 90 -19.58 0.09 -8.59
N SER A 91 -19.98 0.86 -9.60
CA SER A 91 -21.37 1.27 -9.82
C SER A 91 -22.02 0.33 -10.83
N THR A 92 -23.21 -0.16 -10.49
CA THR A 92 -24.00 -1.06 -11.32
C THR A 92 -25.35 -0.40 -11.60
N PRO A 93 -25.68 -0.08 -12.87
CA PRO A 93 -27.04 0.35 -13.21
C PRO A 93 -28.03 -0.80 -12.97
N VAL A 94 -29.24 -0.45 -12.52
CA VAL A 94 -30.38 -1.37 -12.36
C VAL A 94 -31.37 -1.09 -13.50
N ASP A 95 -31.08 -1.68 -14.66
CA ASP A 95 -31.83 -1.41 -15.89
C ASP A 95 -33.20 -2.09 -15.90
N ASN A 96 -33.30 -3.26 -15.26
CA ASN A 96 -34.56 -3.99 -15.14
C ASN A 96 -35.46 -3.32 -14.10
N VAL A 97 -36.63 -2.85 -14.54
CA VAL A 97 -37.62 -2.17 -13.70
C VAL A 97 -38.08 -3.06 -12.54
N ASP A 98 -38.21 -4.37 -12.78
CA ASP A 98 -38.69 -5.32 -11.78
C ASP A 98 -37.68 -5.55 -10.62
N GLU A 99 -36.42 -5.18 -10.82
CA GLU A 99 -35.34 -5.31 -9.83
C GLU A 99 -35.10 -4.02 -9.02
N ARG A 100 -35.78 -2.92 -9.37
CA ARG A 100 -35.50 -1.60 -8.75
C ARG A 100 -35.85 -1.50 -7.28
N HIS A 101 -36.69 -2.39 -6.76
CA HIS A 101 -36.98 -2.49 -5.33
C HIS A 101 -36.23 -3.65 -4.65
N SER A 102 -35.64 -4.57 -5.41
CA SER A 102 -34.86 -5.69 -4.90
C SER A 102 -33.80 -6.10 -5.92
N PHE A 103 -32.55 -5.76 -5.66
CA PHE A 103 -31.43 -6.00 -6.56
C PHE A 103 -30.41 -6.91 -5.88
N SER A 104 -29.98 -7.96 -6.58
CA SER A 104 -28.98 -8.91 -6.08
C SER A 104 -27.82 -9.04 -7.04
N ARG A 105 -26.59 -9.03 -6.51
CA ARG A 105 -25.39 -9.19 -7.34
C ARG A 105 -24.23 -9.74 -6.52
N THR A 106 -23.36 -10.47 -7.21
CA THR A 106 -22.03 -10.83 -6.72
C THR A 106 -20.97 -9.96 -7.38
N VAL A 107 -20.24 -9.19 -6.59
CA VAL A 107 -19.05 -8.44 -7.04
C VAL A 107 -17.80 -9.25 -6.71
N LYS A 108 -16.97 -9.50 -7.72
CA LYS A 108 -15.70 -10.24 -7.57
C LYS A 108 -14.55 -9.25 -7.45
N LEU A 109 -13.80 -9.34 -6.38
CA LEU A 109 -12.65 -8.50 -6.07
C LEU A 109 -11.39 -9.35 -6.06
N LYS A 110 -10.28 -8.78 -6.53
CA LYS A 110 -8.94 -9.31 -6.27
C LYS A 110 -8.33 -8.47 -5.16
N MET A 111 -8.02 -9.09 -4.03
CA MET A 111 -7.55 -8.38 -2.85
C MET A 111 -6.06 -8.09 -2.98
N GLN A 112 -5.68 -6.82 -3.12
CA GLN A 112 -4.31 -6.40 -3.38
C GLN A 112 -3.84 -5.24 -2.49
N ARG A 113 -4.42 -5.14 -1.28
CA ARG A 113 -4.06 -4.14 -0.28
C ARG A 113 -4.04 -4.79 1.10
N ASP A 114 -2.88 -4.81 1.73
CA ASP A 114 -2.69 -5.37 3.06
C ASP A 114 -3.57 -4.66 4.10
N GLY A 115 -3.97 -5.41 5.13
CA GLY A 115 -4.79 -4.92 6.23
C GLY A 115 -6.28 -4.92 5.93
N LYS A 116 -7.04 -4.14 6.71
CA LYS A 116 -8.51 -4.14 6.67
C LYS A 116 -9.04 -3.29 5.53
N ASN A 117 -9.79 -3.92 4.63
CA ASN A 117 -10.54 -3.29 3.56
C ASN A 117 -12.03 -3.42 3.89
N THR A 118 -12.67 -2.31 4.31
CA THR A 118 -14.10 -2.31 4.63
C THR A 118 -14.90 -1.79 3.44
N PHE A 119 -15.95 -2.50 3.07
CA PHE A 119 -16.84 -2.13 1.96
C PHE A 119 -18.26 -1.91 2.45
N ARG A 120 -18.96 -0.98 1.82
CA ARG A 120 -20.40 -0.79 1.93
C ARG A 120 -21.07 -0.99 0.59
N VAL A 121 -22.35 -1.34 0.62
CA VAL A 121 -23.20 -1.42 -0.57
C VAL A 121 -24.34 -0.44 -0.39
N TYR A 122 -24.55 0.46 -1.35
CA TYR A 122 -25.58 1.48 -1.25
C TYR A 122 -26.32 1.70 -2.57
N ALA A 123 -27.56 2.17 -2.49
CA ALA A 123 -28.37 2.49 -3.66
C ALA A 123 -28.37 3.99 -3.98
N VAL A 124 -28.59 4.32 -5.25
CA VAL A 124 -28.88 5.67 -5.73
C VAL A 124 -30.12 5.68 -6.62
N ASN A 125 -30.89 6.76 -6.55
CA ASN A 125 -32.11 6.93 -7.33
C ASN A 125 -31.83 7.48 -8.75
N ALA A 126 -32.88 7.73 -9.52
CA ALA A 126 -32.78 8.28 -10.89
C ALA A 126 -32.01 9.61 -11.00
N LYS A 127 -31.96 10.38 -9.90
CA LYS A 127 -31.26 11.67 -9.82
C LYS A 127 -29.81 11.52 -9.34
N GLY A 128 -29.35 10.29 -9.08
CA GLY A 128 -28.02 10.01 -8.52
C GLY A 128 -27.91 10.35 -7.03
N ILE A 129 -29.04 10.52 -6.34
CA ILE A 129 -29.06 10.82 -4.90
C ILE A 129 -28.92 9.52 -4.12
N TYR A 130 -28.05 9.53 -3.10
CA TYR A 130 -27.85 8.42 -2.18
C TYR A 130 -29.15 8.07 -1.43
N MET A 131 -29.51 6.79 -1.43
CA MET A 131 -30.74 6.27 -0.83
C MET A 131 -30.51 5.50 0.48
N GLY A 132 -29.27 5.14 0.81
CA GLY A 132 -28.95 4.32 1.99
C GLY A 132 -28.08 3.11 1.71
N ASP A 133 -27.47 2.57 2.76
CA ASP A 133 -26.61 1.37 2.77
C ASP A 133 -27.04 0.34 3.84
N GLY A 134 -28.21 0.54 4.44
CA GLY A 134 -28.74 -0.28 5.53
C GLY A 134 -27.85 -0.32 6.78
N ASN A 135 -26.88 0.60 6.90
CA ASN A 135 -25.85 0.59 7.95
C ASN A 135 -25.07 -0.74 8.03
N LYS A 136 -24.97 -1.48 6.91
CA LYS A 136 -24.22 -2.73 6.81
C LYS A 136 -22.90 -2.52 6.09
N LYS A 137 -21.89 -3.25 6.54
CA LYS A 137 -20.56 -3.26 5.94
C LYS A 137 -19.97 -4.65 6.03
N VAL A 138 -19.07 -4.94 5.11
CA VAL A 138 -18.26 -6.16 5.11
C VAL A 138 -16.79 -5.77 5.19
N THR A 139 -16.01 -6.47 6.00
CA THR A 139 -14.57 -6.24 6.17
C THR A 139 -13.79 -7.43 5.66
N ILE A 140 -12.90 -7.18 4.71
CA ILE A 140 -11.97 -8.17 4.19
C ILE A 140 -10.57 -7.77 4.66
N GLU A 141 -9.97 -8.57 5.53
CA GLU A 141 -8.60 -8.37 6.00
C GLU A 141 -7.64 -9.18 5.14
N VAL A 142 -6.63 -8.51 4.61
CA VAL A 142 -5.57 -9.13 3.82
C VAL A 142 -4.35 -9.27 4.70
N ALA A 143 -3.85 -10.50 4.83
CA ALA A 143 -2.65 -10.79 5.61
C ALA A 143 -1.46 -9.96 5.08
N PRO A 144 -0.57 -9.45 5.97
CA PRO A 144 0.62 -8.72 5.54
C PRO A 144 1.49 -9.54 4.57
N SER A 145 1.71 -9.00 3.37
CA SER A 145 2.35 -9.69 2.25
C SER A 145 3.70 -9.11 1.86
N HIS A 146 4.10 -8.01 2.50
CA HIS A 146 5.37 -7.35 2.27
C HIS A 146 5.96 -6.75 3.54
N THR A 147 7.28 -6.57 3.53
CA THR A 147 8.06 -5.92 4.58
C THR A 147 8.43 -4.50 4.15
N VAL A 148 8.44 -3.57 5.10
CA VAL A 148 8.90 -2.19 4.91
C VAL A 148 10.14 -1.93 5.75
N LEU A 149 11.24 -1.58 5.11
CA LEU A 149 12.48 -1.14 5.77
C LEU A 149 12.68 0.35 5.54
N SER A 150 12.54 1.16 6.58
CA SER A 150 12.64 2.61 6.45
C SER A 150 14.05 3.12 6.76
N ASN A 151 14.48 4.14 6.00
CA ASN A 151 15.67 4.95 6.30
C ASN A 151 16.96 4.16 6.55
N ARG A 152 17.33 3.32 5.58
CA ARG A 152 18.60 2.58 5.58
C ARG A 152 19.68 3.37 4.87
N ARG A 153 20.79 3.64 5.56
CA ARG A 153 21.92 4.38 5.02
C ARG A 153 22.98 3.43 4.52
N ILE A 154 23.26 3.45 3.22
CA ILE A 154 24.30 2.64 2.61
C ILE A 154 25.42 3.60 2.20
N PHE A 155 26.61 3.43 2.78
CA PHE A 155 27.72 4.37 2.61
C PHE A 155 28.52 4.07 1.36
N ALA A 156 29.00 5.12 0.69
CA ALA A 156 29.96 4.98 -0.40
C ALA A 156 31.22 4.29 0.14
N PRO A 157 31.75 3.27 -0.55
CA PRO A 157 32.90 2.55 -0.05
C PRO A 157 34.15 3.43 -0.04
N ASP A 158 34.90 3.34 1.05
CA ASP A 158 36.23 3.94 1.24
C ASP A 158 37.30 2.91 0.89
N THR A 159 38.25 3.28 0.02
CA THR A 159 39.30 2.38 -0.48
C THR A 159 40.38 2.05 0.55
N VAL A 160 40.50 2.85 1.61
CA VAL A 160 41.61 2.82 2.57
C VAL A 160 41.15 2.18 3.89
N ARG A 161 40.12 2.73 4.52
CA ARG A 161 39.69 2.35 5.87
C ARG A 161 38.76 1.15 5.88
N LYS A 162 37.90 1.02 4.87
CA LYS A 162 36.92 -0.07 4.73
C LYS A 162 35.97 -0.25 5.93
N ASP A 163 35.81 0.80 6.72
CA ASP A 163 35.13 0.85 8.02
C ASP A 163 33.68 1.34 7.94
N VAL A 164 33.25 1.84 6.78
CA VAL A 164 31.88 2.31 6.54
C VAL A 164 30.97 1.19 6.02
N PRO A 165 29.68 1.15 6.38
CA PRO A 165 28.80 0.07 6.00
C PRO A 165 28.25 0.27 4.57
N SER A 166 28.91 -0.38 3.61
CA SER A 166 28.66 -0.24 2.16
C SER A 166 27.92 -1.42 1.52
N PHE A 167 27.66 -2.49 2.29
CA PHE A 167 26.92 -3.67 1.87
C PHE A 167 25.57 -3.74 2.57
N PHE A 168 24.56 -4.33 1.94
CA PHE A 168 23.20 -4.40 2.48
C PHE A 168 22.64 -5.83 2.43
N SER A 169 21.98 -6.21 3.53
CA SER A 169 21.15 -7.42 3.58
C SER A 169 19.67 -7.01 3.57
N LEU A 170 18.93 -7.49 2.58
CA LEU A 170 17.46 -7.32 2.52
C LEU A 170 16.77 -8.14 3.60
N MET A 171 17.30 -9.33 3.89
CA MET A 171 16.75 -10.26 4.88
C MET A 171 16.84 -9.70 6.29
N GLU A 172 18.01 -9.21 6.69
CA GLU A 172 18.21 -8.62 8.03
C GLU A 172 17.75 -7.15 8.08
N GLY A 173 17.69 -6.49 6.92
CA GLY A 173 17.42 -5.06 6.82
C GLY A 173 18.55 -4.21 7.41
N GLU A 174 19.78 -4.73 7.39
CA GLU A 174 20.98 -4.13 7.98
C GLU A 174 22.07 -3.86 6.93
N THR A 175 22.99 -2.97 7.31
CA THR A 175 24.14 -2.56 6.50
C THR A 175 25.43 -3.04 7.13
N PHE A 176 26.37 -3.53 6.34
CA PHE A 176 27.61 -4.15 6.79
C PHE A 176 28.83 -3.45 6.21
N THR A 177 29.88 -3.31 7.03
CA THR A 177 31.22 -2.96 6.55
C THR A 177 31.81 -4.09 5.71
N TYR A 178 33.00 -3.88 5.12
CA TYR A 178 33.66 -4.94 4.36
C TYR A 178 33.97 -6.18 5.21
N ASP A 179 34.57 -6.01 6.39
CA ASP A 179 34.94 -7.14 7.26
C ASP A 179 33.70 -7.86 7.82
N GLN A 180 32.67 -7.10 8.19
CA GLN A 180 31.40 -7.68 8.64
C GLN A 180 30.69 -8.42 7.50
N GLY A 181 30.71 -7.85 6.30
CA GLY A 181 30.15 -8.46 5.09
C GLY A 181 30.84 -9.78 4.75
N LYS A 182 32.17 -9.85 4.90
CA LYS A 182 32.93 -11.09 4.71
C LYS A 182 32.49 -12.19 5.67
N ALA A 183 32.25 -11.85 6.94
CA ALA A 183 31.75 -12.79 7.95
C ALA A 183 30.29 -13.22 7.74
N ASN A 184 29.50 -12.42 7.00
CA ASN A 184 28.07 -12.61 6.78
C ASN A 184 27.71 -12.73 5.30
N ALA A 185 28.65 -13.17 4.45
CA ALA A 185 28.54 -13.06 2.99
C ALA A 185 27.25 -13.69 2.44
N ALA A 186 26.86 -14.84 2.99
CA ALA A 186 25.64 -15.58 2.66
C ALA A 186 24.33 -14.79 2.85
N LYS A 187 24.37 -13.63 3.51
CA LYS A 187 23.23 -12.75 3.79
C LYS A 187 23.24 -11.45 2.99
N ILE A 188 24.36 -11.11 2.34
CA ILE A 188 24.53 -9.83 1.64
C ILE A 188 23.94 -9.91 0.25
N ASP A 189 22.97 -9.05 -0.06
CA ASP A 189 22.33 -9.03 -1.37
C ASP A 189 23.09 -8.15 -2.36
N PHE A 190 23.62 -7.01 -1.89
CA PHE A 190 24.29 -6.03 -2.75
C PHE A 190 25.21 -5.07 -1.99
N GLY A 191 26.06 -4.39 -2.74
CA GLY A 191 26.79 -3.20 -2.30
C GLY A 191 26.51 -2.00 -3.19
N ILE A 192 27.08 -0.85 -2.83
CA ILE A 192 27.10 0.33 -3.69
C ILE A 192 28.52 0.70 -4.11
N ARG A 193 28.63 1.29 -5.29
CA ARG A 193 29.85 1.97 -5.73
C ARG A 193 29.52 3.40 -6.13
N ARG A 194 30.55 4.24 -6.13
CA ARG A 194 30.44 5.65 -6.51
C ARG A 194 31.49 6.00 -7.56
N ARG A 195 31.10 6.77 -8.57
CA ARG A 195 31.98 7.26 -9.65
C ARG A 195 31.57 8.68 -10.09
N PRO A 196 32.49 9.47 -10.68
CA PRO A 196 32.15 10.81 -11.15
C PRO A 196 31.14 10.75 -12.31
N ASP A 197 30.30 11.79 -12.43
CA ASP A 197 29.46 11.99 -13.62
C ASP A 197 30.36 12.30 -14.83
N PRO A 198 30.22 11.55 -15.95
CA PRO A 198 31.13 11.67 -17.08
C PRO A 198 30.90 12.93 -17.93
N ARG A 199 29.81 13.68 -17.71
CA ARG A 199 29.50 14.87 -18.52
C ARG A 199 30.47 16.01 -18.22
N THR A 200 30.90 16.69 -19.27
CA THR A 200 31.75 17.88 -19.17
C THR A 200 31.15 18.92 -18.23
N GLY A 201 31.94 19.42 -17.28
CA GLY A 201 31.50 20.41 -16.28
C GLY A 201 30.72 19.84 -15.09
N GLN A 202 30.49 18.52 -15.03
CA GLN A 202 29.77 17.85 -13.93
C GLN A 202 30.67 16.91 -13.12
N ALA A 203 31.99 16.98 -13.25
CA ALA A 203 32.94 16.08 -12.59
C ALA A 203 32.86 16.11 -11.05
N ASN A 204 32.29 17.16 -10.45
CA ASN A 204 32.05 17.26 -9.01
C ASN A 204 30.78 16.53 -8.55
N GLN A 205 29.97 16.05 -9.48
CA GLN A 205 28.77 15.26 -9.23
C GLN A 205 29.10 13.77 -9.22
N TRP A 206 28.39 13.02 -8.38
CA TRP A 206 28.67 11.61 -8.17
C TRP A 206 27.47 10.75 -8.57
N ILE A 207 27.75 9.72 -9.36
CA ILE A 207 26.80 8.66 -9.67
C ILE A 207 27.03 7.52 -8.69
N TYR A 208 25.95 7.06 -8.08
CA TYR A 208 25.93 5.88 -7.23
C TYR A 208 25.25 4.75 -8.00
N ASP A 209 25.84 3.56 -7.97
CA ASP A 209 25.31 2.35 -8.62
C ASP A 209 25.14 1.25 -7.57
N TYR A 210 24.04 0.48 -7.68
CA TYR A 210 23.92 -0.79 -6.96
C TYR A 210 24.65 -1.88 -7.73
N TYR A 211 25.25 -2.82 -7.00
CA TYR A 211 25.72 -4.07 -7.60
C TYR A 211 25.50 -5.24 -6.65
N SER A 212 25.04 -6.35 -7.20
CA SER A 212 25.02 -7.62 -6.49
C SER A 212 26.45 -8.08 -6.29
N ILE A 213 26.73 -8.69 -5.14
CA ILE A 213 28.04 -9.28 -4.85
C ILE A 213 28.40 -10.44 -5.80
N SER A 214 27.43 -10.94 -6.56
CA SER A 214 27.63 -11.92 -7.63
C SER A 214 28.17 -11.33 -8.94
N ALA A 215 28.17 -10.00 -9.10
CA ALA A 215 28.61 -9.35 -10.33
C ALA A 215 30.07 -9.71 -10.67
N ASN A 216 30.30 -10.02 -11.95
CA ASN A 216 31.60 -10.40 -12.49
C ASN A 216 31.88 -9.61 -13.79
N PRO A 217 32.97 -8.83 -13.87
CA PRO A 217 33.95 -8.56 -12.80
C PRO A 217 33.32 -7.82 -11.61
N ASN A 218 34.01 -7.85 -10.47
CA ASN A 218 33.62 -7.09 -9.29
C ASN A 218 33.52 -5.59 -9.65
N PRO A 219 32.37 -4.94 -9.51
CA PRO A 219 32.22 -3.54 -9.90
C PRO A 219 33.04 -2.55 -9.05
N TYR A 220 33.59 -2.98 -7.91
CA TYR A 220 34.44 -2.19 -7.03
C TYR A 220 35.66 -3.01 -6.55
N ASP A 221 36.69 -3.06 -7.38
CA ASP A 221 37.92 -3.84 -7.17
C ASP A 221 38.66 -3.63 -5.82
N PRO A 222 38.64 -2.45 -5.18
CA PRO A 222 39.31 -2.27 -3.88
C PRO A 222 38.80 -3.21 -2.77
N TYR A 223 37.57 -3.72 -2.90
CA TYR A 223 36.98 -4.70 -1.98
C TYR A 223 37.01 -6.08 -2.63
N ASP A 224 37.92 -6.96 -2.20
CA ASP A 224 37.99 -8.32 -2.74
C ASP A 224 36.87 -9.20 -2.18
N ILE A 225 35.83 -9.39 -3.00
CA ILE A 225 34.68 -10.25 -2.71
C ILE A 225 34.75 -11.59 -3.47
N SER A 226 35.91 -11.96 -4.01
CA SER A 226 36.06 -13.17 -4.83
C SER A 226 35.74 -14.46 -4.06
N THR A 227 36.07 -14.50 -2.76
CA THR A 227 35.85 -15.66 -1.88
C THR A 227 34.53 -15.64 -1.12
N TRP A 228 33.70 -14.61 -1.32
CA TRP A 228 32.42 -14.48 -0.59
C TRP A 228 31.40 -15.47 -1.13
N GLU A 229 30.50 -15.94 -0.27
CA GLU A 229 29.28 -16.61 -0.72
C GLU A 229 28.36 -15.57 -1.38
N LYS A 230 27.99 -15.78 -2.65
CA LYS A 230 27.41 -14.74 -3.49
C LYS A 230 25.91 -14.95 -3.69
N ARG A 231 25.12 -13.96 -3.25
CA ARG A 231 23.70 -13.83 -3.58
C ARG A 231 23.55 -13.00 -4.86
N GLN A 232 22.81 -13.53 -5.83
CA GLN A 232 22.54 -12.87 -7.11
C GLN A 232 21.22 -12.09 -7.10
N THR A 233 21.28 -10.84 -6.63
CA THR A 233 20.18 -9.89 -6.75
C THR A 233 20.21 -9.19 -8.11
N LYS A 234 19.08 -9.14 -8.79
CA LYS A 234 18.92 -8.45 -10.08
C LYS A 234 18.22 -7.11 -9.87
N PHE A 235 18.56 -6.11 -10.67
CA PHE A 235 18.04 -4.75 -10.56
C PHE A 235 17.41 -4.28 -11.86
N SER A 236 16.48 -3.33 -11.76
CA SER A 236 15.97 -2.59 -12.90
C SER A 236 16.82 -1.35 -13.18
N LYS A 237 16.56 -0.71 -14.32
CA LYS A 237 16.87 0.73 -14.47
C LYS A 237 16.03 1.55 -13.48
N PRO A 238 16.48 2.74 -13.06
CA PRO A 238 15.74 3.57 -12.13
C PRO A 238 14.49 4.12 -12.79
N VAL A 239 13.44 4.29 -12.01
CA VAL A 239 12.22 4.97 -12.43
C VAL A 239 12.13 6.26 -11.64
N ILE A 240 12.08 7.38 -12.35
CA ILE A 240 12.12 8.71 -11.75
C ILE A 240 10.78 9.10 -11.10
N ASN A 241 10.83 9.93 -10.06
CA ASN A 241 9.66 10.56 -9.43
C ASN A 241 8.58 9.59 -8.94
N GLN A 242 8.97 8.56 -8.19
CA GLN A 242 8.08 7.48 -7.75
C GLN A 242 7.70 7.52 -6.26
N THR A 243 8.04 8.59 -5.54
CA THR A 243 7.72 8.73 -4.10
C THR A 243 6.25 8.44 -3.78
N ASN A 244 5.30 9.02 -4.52
CA ASN A 244 3.88 8.82 -4.26
C ASN A 244 3.43 7.38 -4.52
N ASN A 245 3.96 6.74 -5.57
CA ASN A 245 3.64 5.34 -5.84
C ASN A 245 4.19 4.41 -4.76
N PHE A 246 5.42 4.66 -4.31
CA PHE A 246 6.01 3.92 -3.20
C PHE A 246 5.20 4.07 -1.92
N LEU A 247 4.73 5.28 -1.58
CA LEU A 247 3.97 5.52 -0.35
C LEU A 247 2.54 4.97 -0.42
N TYR A 248 1.84 5.15 -1.54
CA TYR A 248 0.37 5.01 -1.58
C TYR A 248 -0.16 3.92 -2.51
N SER A 249 0.59 3.55 -3.55
CA SER A 249 0.16 2.61 -4.59
C SER A 249 0.69 1.19 -4.37
N TRP A 250 1.95 1.04 -3.97
CA TRP A 250 2.60 -0.27 -3.78
C TRP A 250 2.43 -0.75 -2.35
N VAL A 251 1.22 -1.21 -2.03
CA VAL A 251 0.74 -1.47 -0.65
C VAL A 251 0.53 -2.94 -0.33
N SER A 252 1.01 -3.83 -1.18
CA SER A 252 0.97 -5.29 -1.03
C SER A 252 2.08 -5.94 -1.87
N GLY A 253 2.41 -7.19 -1.56
CA GLY A 253 3.43 -7.95 -2.25
C GLY A 253 3.12 -8.20 -3.73
N SER A 254 1.88 -8.53 -4.06
CA SER A 254 1.41 -8.84 -5.40
C SER A 254 1.45 -7.61 -6.31
N VAL A 255 1.13 -6.42 -5.77
CA VAL A 255 1.28 -5.15 -6.50
C VAL A 255 2.76 -4.84 -6.73
N ILE A 256 3.62 -5.04 -5.72
CA ILE A 256 5.07 -4.84 -5.87
C ILE A 256 5.63 -5.75 -6.96
N GLU A 257 5.26 -7.03 -6.97
CA GLU A 257 5.67 -8.00 -7.99
C GLU A 257 5.16 -7.63 -9.39
N GLU A 258 3.90 -7.26 -9.54
CA GLU A 258 3.34 -6.85 -10.83
C GLU A 258 4.11 -5.65 -11.40
N GLN A 259 4.42 -4.66 -10.55
CA GLN A 259 5.18 -3.49 -10.95
C GLN A 259 6.64 -3.82 -11.27
N ALA A 260 7.28 -4.70 -10.49
CA ALA A 260 8.64 -5.16 -10.75
C ALA A 260 8.74 -5.95 -12.06
N LYS A 261 7.80 -6.87 -12.31
CA LYS A 261 7.72 -7.67 -13.55
C LYS A 261 7.42 -6.82 -14.78
N SER A 262 6.80 -5.64 -14.62
CA SER A 262 6.65 -4.67 -15.71
C SER A 262 7.97 -4.02 -16.13
N LYS A 263 9.05 -4.22 -15.37
CA LYS A 263 10.39 -3.70 -15.66
C LYS A 263 11.30 -4.82 -16.16
N ASN A 264 12.34 -4.42 -16.89
CA ASN A 264 13.42 -5.33 -17.20
C ASN A 264 14.36 -5.45 -15.98
N LEU A 265 14.50 -6.66 -15.44
CA LEU A 265 15.33 -7.02 -14.29
C LEU A 265 16.46 -7.97 -14.75
N ASP A 266 17.32 -7.48 -15.64
CA ASP A 266 18.34 -8.29 -16.32
C ASP A 266 19.76 -8.04 -15.83
N VAL A 267 20.01 -6.98 -15.06
CA VAL A 267 21.36 -6.60 -14.63
C VAL A 267 21.65 -6.94 -13.18
N VAL A 268 22.87 -7.42 -12.93
CA VAL A 268 23.44 -7.63 -11.58
C VAL A 268 24.27 -6.45 -11.10
N SER A 269 24.49 -5.44 -11.95
CA SER A 269 25.07 -4.16 -11.60
C SER A 269 24.37 -3.08 -12.40
N THR A 270 23.94 -2.02 -11.73
CA THR A 270 23.41 -0.85 -12.42
C THR A 270 24.54 -0.04 -13.04
N SER A 271 24.22 0.72 -14.09
CA SER A 271 25.12 1.65 -14.72
C SER A 271 24.32 2.84 -15.22
N PHE A 272 24.25 3.89 -14.40
CA PHE A 272 23.49 5.09 -14.74
C PHE A 272 24.31 6.11 -15.52
N ASN A 273 23.69 6.83 -16.45
CA ASN A 273 24.41 7.79 -17.28
C ASN A 273 24.71 9.10 -16.56
N THR A 274 23.80 9.52 -15.68
CA THR A 274 23.84 10.81 -14.99
C THR A 274 23.50 10.67 -13.51
N TRP A 275 23.94 11.63 -12.69
CA TRP A 275 23.63 11.61 -11.25
C TRP A 275 22.13 11.79 -10.96
N GLN A 276 21.38 12.46 -11.84
CA GLN A 276 19.93 12.66 -11.71
C GLN A 276 19.10 11.42 -12.08
N GLU A 277 19.55 10.66 -13.08
CA GLU A 277 18.84 9.46 -13.55
C GLU A 277 19.19 8.21 -12.74
N GLY A 278 20.25 8.28 -11.92
CA GLY A 278 20.69 7.20 -11.06
C GLY A 278 19.93 7.13 -9.73
N LEU A 279 20.65 6.84 -8.65
CA LEU A 279 20.11 6.82 -7.30
C LEU A 279 19.87 8.23 -6.77
N ALA A 280 19.01 9.03 -7.40
CA ALA A 280 18.65 10.37 -6.93
C ALA A 280 17.40 10.33 -6.03
N PRO A 281 17.23 11.30 -5.11
CA PRO A 281 16.03 11.37 -4.26
C PRO A 281 14.73 11.35 -5.07
N GLY A 282 13.79 10.50 -4.66
CA GLY A 282 12.50 10.29 -5.33
C GLY A 282 12.53 9.25 -6.45
N ASN A 283 13.70 8.80 -6.89
CA ASN A 283 13.82 7.69 -7.83
C ASN A 283 13.70 6.36 -7.11
N VAL A 284 13.25 5.34 -7.84
CA VAL A 284 13.19 3.97 -7.35
C VAL A 284 13.97 3.01 -8.24
N VAL A 285 14.41 1.89 -7.67
CA VAL A 285 14.98 0.75 -8.40
C VAL A 285 14.25 -0.51 -7.94
N PHE A 286 13.66 -1.24 -8.89
CA PHE A 286 13.07 -2.54 -8.61
C PHE A 286 14.15 -3.62 -8.57
N PHE A 287 13.90 -4.69 -7.82
CA PHE A 287 14.83 -5.80 -7.71
C PHE A 287 14.13 -7.14 -7.59
N GLN A 288 14.90 -8.20 -7.84
CA GLN A 288 14.54 -9.59 -7.57
C GLN A 288 15.68 -10.27 -6.80
N THR A 289 15.36 -10.92 -5.69
CA THR A 289 16.33 -11.70 -4.89
C THR A 289 16.57 -13.09 -5.52
N PRO A 290 17.62 -13.83 -5.10
CA PRO A 290 17.86 -15.21 -5.57
C PRO A 290 16.69 -16.17 -5.31
N GLU A 291 15.92 -15.94 -4.25
CA GLU A 291 14.74 -16.73 -3.90
C GLU A 291 13.53 -16.41 -4.78
N GLY A 292 13.66 -15.44 -5.71
CA GLY A 292 12.59 -15.03 -6.63
C GLY A 292 11.64 -13.98 -6.05
N LYS A 293 11.91 -13.44 -4.85
CA LYS A 293 11.09 -12.37 -4.24
C LYS A 293 11.36 -11.03 -4.91
N TYR A 294 10.30 -10.26 -5.12
CA TYR A 294 10.39 -8.93 -5.74
C TYR A 294 10.36 -7.82 -4.69
N GLY A 295 11.00 -6.70 -5.02
CA GLY A 295 10.97 -5.52 -4.18
C GLY A 295 11.35 -4.26 -4.92
N VAL A 296 11.34 -3.16 -4.17
CA VAL A 296 11.65 -1.82 -4.67
C VAL A 296 12.39 -1.01 -3.61
N PHE A 297 13.48 -0.37 -4.02
CA PHE A 297 14.17 0.67 -3.27
C PHE A 297 13.61 2.03 -3.68
N LEU A 298 13.22 2.86 -2.72
CA LEU A 298 13.04 4.30 -2.89
C LEU A 298 14.27 5.01 -2.35
N VAL A 299 14.96 5.78 -3.19
CA VAL A 299 16.03 6.66 -2.72
C VAL A 299 15.38 7.89 -2.10
N THR A 300 15.62 8.13 -0.82
CA THR A 300 15.06 9.27 -0.11
C THR A 300 16.07 10.41 0.03
N ALA A 301 17.37 10.11 0.04
CA ALA A 301 18.43 11.11 0.11
C ALA A 301 19.74 10.57 -0.46
N VAL A 302 20.56 11.47 -1.02
CA VAL A 302 21.98 11.24 -1.30
C VAL A 302 22.74 12.41 -0.72
N THR A 303 23.54 12.16 0.30
CA THR A 303 24.21 13.21 1.08
C THR A 303 25.42 12.61 1.82
N ALA A 304 25.97 13.33 2.79
CA ALA A 304 27.03 12.85 3.67
C ALA A 304 26.62 12.93 5.15
N ASP A 305 27.27 12.13 5.98
CA ASP A 305 27.15 12.24 7.44
C ASP A 305 27.94 13.43 7.99
N LEU A 306 27.96 13.58 9.32
CA LEU A 306 28.69 14.66 9.99
C LEU A 306 30.22 14.56 9.83
N GLN A 307 30.73 13.37 9.52
CA GLN A 307 32.13 13.09 9.27
C GLN A 307 32.48 13.24 7.77
N GLY A 308 31.51 13.60 6.93
CA GLY A 308 31.69 13.76 5.49
C GLY A 308 31.66 12.44 4.72
N ASN A 309 31.32 11.31 5.34
CA ASN A 309 31.18 10.04 4.63
C ASN A 309 29.89 10.07 3.79
N PRO A 310 30.00 9.90 2.45
CA PRO A 310 28.84 9.94 1.57
C PRO A 310 27.97 8.70 1.75
N PHE A 311 26.65 8.84 1.65
CA PHE A 311 25.71 7.72 1.68
C PHE A 311 24.49 7.96 0.80
N VAL A 312 23.85 6.85 0.43
CA VAL A 312 22.49 6.81 -0.13
C VAL A 312 21.55 6.33 0.97
N ASN A 313 20.51 7.12 1.28
CA ASN A 313 19.44 6.70 2.18
C ASN A 313 18.30 6.12 1.36
N VAL A 314 17.85 4.93 1.74
CA VAL A 314 16.78 4.21 1.05
C VAL A 314 15.67 3.80 2.01
N SER A 315 14.47 3.73 1.47
CA SER A 315 13.37 2.95 2.04
C SER A 315 13.08 1.79 1.11
N VAL A 316 12.78 0.62 1.66
CA VAL A 316 12.61 -0.63 0.90
C VAL A 316 11.22 -1.18 1.16
N LYS A 317 10.57 -1.66 0.10
CA LYS A 317 9.41 -2.55 0.19
C LYS A 317 9.73 -3.83 -0.55
N TYR A 318 9.50 -5.00 0.05
CA TYR A 318 9.75 -6.27 -0.61
C TYR A 318 8.83 -7.37 -0.10
N GLN A 319 8.55 -8.36 -0.95
CA GLN A 319 7.63 -9.44 -0.64
C GLN A 319 8.10 -10.31 0.53
N ASN A 320 7.15 -10.77 1.34
CA ASN A 320 7.40 -11.70 2.45
C ASN A 320 7.69 -13.12 1.96
#